data_AF-A0A448XHA2-F1
#
_entry.id   AF-A0A448XHA2-F1
#
_cell.length_a   1.000
_cell.length_b   1.000
_cell.length_c   1.000
_cell.angle_alpha   90.00
_cell.angle_beta   90.00
_cell.angle_gamma   90.00
#
_symmetry.space_group_name_H-M   'P 1'
#
loop_
_entity.id
_entity.type
_entity.pdbx_description
1 polymer ?
#
loop_
_entity_poly.entity_id
_entity_poly.type
_entity_poly.pdbx_seq_one_letter_code
_entity_poly.pdbx_strand_id
1 'polypeptide(L)'
;MALRIPYRTSGDTFDLINTVHKEPIGLFKQWFVGAVNCPSVYEANAMALATSTKSGVPSVRYVLLKGLDERGFHFYTNYESRKAKEMLENPCVGLVFYWEPLKRQIRIEGVASKLPTEYNDKYFSSRPRQSRISATVSCQSQPIPNREFLDDKCAELEKLYKDIEDVPRPSNW
;
A
#
# COMPACT_ATOMS: atom_id res chain seq x y z
N MET A 1 -20.63 -27.84 -3.01
CA MET A 1 -19.41 -27.38 -2.33
C MET A 1 -19.79 -26.25 -1.39
N ALA A 2 -19.46 -26.32 -0.10
CA ALA A 2 -19.83 -25.26 0.84
C ALA A 2 -18.93 -24.03 0.63
N LEU A 3 -19.53 -22.86 0.41
CA LEU A 3 -18.80 -21.60 0.22
C LEU A 3 -18.17 -21.05 1.52
N ARG A 4 -18.49 -21.66 2.67
CA ARG A 4 -18.09 -21.19 3.99
C ARG A 4 -17.25 -22.24 4.71
N ILE A 5 -16.06 -21.85 5.15
CA ILE A 5 -15.22 -22.63 6.06
C ILE A 5 -15.65 -22.31 7.52
N PRO A 6 -15.60 -23.25 8.46
CA PRO A 6 -15.83 -22.96 9.88
C PRO A 6 -14.68 -22.10 10.44
N TYR A 7 -14.97 -20.87 10.85
CA TYR A 7 -13.91 -19.91 11.22
C TYR A 7 -13.58 -19.88 12.72
N ARG A 8 -14.39 -20.38 13.66
CA ARG A 8 -14.12 -20.25 15.11
C ARG A 8 -14.67 -21.38 15.96
N THR A 9 -13.95 -21.73 17.03
CA THR A 9 -14.49 -22.41 18.22
C THR A 9 -14.63 -21.40 19.37
N SER A 10 -15.32 -21.73 20.47
CA SER A 10 -15.52 -20.83 21.61
C SER A 10 -14.22 -20.26 22.21
N GLY A 11 -13.09 -20.96 22.03
CA GLY A 11 -11.76 -20.52 22.47
C GLY A 11 -11.11 -19.41 21.62
N ASP A 12 -11.63 -19.11 20.43
CA ASP A 12 -11.07 -18.10 19.51
C ASP A 12 -11.70 -16.69 19.69
N THR A 13 -12.34 -16.45 20.82
CA THR A 13 -13.08 -15.20 21.07
C THR A 13 -12.11 -14.07 21.35
N PHE A 14 -12.17 -13.02 20.52
CA PHE A 14 -11.50 -11.76 20.80
C PHE A 14 -12.36 -10.91 21.75
N ASP A 15 -11.78 -10.51 22.87
CA ASP A 15 -12.38 -9.57 23.80
C ASP A 15 -11.39 -8.43 24.08
N LEU A 16 -11.86 -7.18 23.95
CA LEU A 16 -11.11 -5.98 24.26
C LEU A 16 -10.64 -5.96 25.72
N ILE A 17 -11.34 -6.60 26.66
CA ILE A 17 -10.90 -6.69 28.06
C ILE A 17 -9.54 -7.37 28.16
N ASN A 18 -9.26 -8.35 27.30
CA ASN A 18 -8.04 -9.15 27.30
C ASN A 18 -6.89 -8.53 26.49
N THR A 19 -7.06 -7.34 25.90
CA THR A 19 -5.98 -6.68 25.16
C THR A 19 -5.14 -5.77 26.06
N VAL A 20 -3.84 -5.71 25.78
CA VAL A 20 -2.90 -4.80 26.47
C VAL A 20 -3.20 -3.34 26.09
N HIS A 21 -3.41 -3.09 24.80
CA HIS A 21 -3.78 -1.78 24.27
C HIS A 21 -5.29 -1.62 24.21
N LYS A 22 -5.79 -0.46 24.64
CA LYS A 22 -7.23 -0.12 24.58
C LYS A 22 -7.53 0.91 23.48
N GLU A 23 -6.50 1.61 23.04
CA GLU A 23 -6.49 2.58 21.95
C GLU A 23 -6.30 1.88 20.58
N PRO A 24 -7.01 2.32 19.53
CA PRO A 24 -7.04 1.60 18.24
C PRO A 24 -5.67 1.41 17.58
N ILE A 25 -4.79 2.42 17.65
CA ILE A 25 -3.47 2.37 17.01
C ILE A 25 -2.53 1.43 17.74
N GLY A 26 -2.56 1.38 19.07
CA GLY A 26 -1.80 0.41 19.86
C GLY A 26 -2.23 -1.02 19.55
N LEU A 27 -3.55 -1.25 19.47
CA LEU A 27 -4.11 -2.54 19.09
C LEU A 27 -3.70 -2.95 17.67
N PHE A 28 -3.74 -2.03 16.70
CA PHE A 28 -3.23 -2.27 15.35
C PHE A 28 -1.77 -2.69 15.37
N LYS A 29 -0.89 -1.94 16.08
CA LYS A 29 0.55 -2.24 16.14
C LYS A 29 0.80 -3.63 16.71
N GLN A 30 0.13 -3.98 17.80
CA GLN A 30 0.22 -5.32 18.39
C GLN A 30 -0.18 -6.41 17.39
N TRP A 31 -1.30 -6.22 16.72
CA TRP A 31 -1.80 -7.19 15.74
C TRP A 31 -0.92 -7.28 14.49
N PHE A 32 -0.37 -6.17 14.05
CA PHE A 32 0.55 -6.10 12.92
C PHE A 32 1.85 -6.84 13.20
N VAL A 33 2.43 -6.71 14.40
CA VAL A 33 3.58 -7.52 14.84
C VAL A 33 3.24 -9.02 14.79
N GLY A 34 2.05 -9.40 15.27
CA GLY A 34 1.57 -10.78 15.17
C GLY A 34 1.45 -11.28 13.73
N ALA A 35 1.01 -10.43 12.79
CA ALA A 35 0.92 -10.75 11.38
C ALA A 35 2.30 -10.91 10.73
N VAL A 36 3.24 -10.00 11.01
CA VAL A 36 4.63 -10.07 10.52
C VAL A 36 5.33 -11.34 11.00
N ASN A 37 5.09 -11.75 12.24
CA ASN A 37 5.73 -12.92 12.84
C ASN A 37 5.03 -14.24 12.49
N CYS A 38 3.89 -14.21 11.78
CA CYS A 38 3.16 -15.42 11.40
C CYS A 38 3.72 -15.98 10.08
N PRO A 39 4.32 -17.19 10.06
CA PRO A 39 4.95 -17.74 8.85
C PRO A 39 3.98 -17.95 7.67
N SER A 40 2.69 -18.09 7.97
CA SER A 40 1.65 -18.29 6.96
C SER A 40 1.13 -16.98 6.35
N VAL A 41 1.49 -15.82 6.93
CA VAL A 41 1.12 -14.50 6.39
C VAL A 41 2.26 -14.02 5.48
N TYR A 42 2.04 -14.07 4.17
CA TYR A 42 3.08 -13.77 3.18
C TYR A 42 3.47 -12.28 3.13
N GLU A 43 2.48 -11.37 3.03
CA GLU A 43 2.72 -9.93 2.94
C GLU A 43 1.85 -9.19 3.95
N ALA A 44 2.28 -9.20 5.22
CA ALA A 44 1.50 -8.63 6.34
C ALA A 44 1.17 -7.14 6.15
N ASN A 45 2.01 -6.40 5.42
CA ASN A 45 1.83 -4.98 5.13
C ASN A 45 1.01 -4.68 3.86
N ALA A 46 0.51 -5.70 3.15
CA ALA A 46 -0.43 -5.50 2.07
C ALA A 46 -1.81 -5.08 2.60
N MET A 47 -2.37 -4.03 2.01
CA MET A 47 -3.70 -3.51 2.34
C MET A 47 -4.49 -3.18 1.08
N ALA A 48 -5.77 -3.54 1.06
CA ALA A 48 -6.68 -3.15 0.00
C ALA A 48 -7.14 -1.71 0.25
N LEU A 49 -6.85 -0.82 -0.69
CA LEU A 49 -7.25 0.58 -0.67
C LEU A 49 -8.46 0.80 -1.57
N ALA A 50 -9.55 1.26 -0.99
CA ALA A 50 -10.73 1.77 -1.66
C ALA A 50 -10.64 3.31 -1.81
N THR A 51 -10.81 3.77 -3.04
CA THR A 51 -10.98 5.20 -3.39
C THR A 51 -12.26 5.32 -4.21
N SER A 52 -12.72 6.54 -4.45
CA SER A 52 -13.86 6.76 -5.36
C SER A 52 -13.70 8.04 -6.14
N THR A 53 -14.35 8.11 -7.30
CA THR A 53 -14.47 9.36 -8.06
C THR A 53 -15.28 10.39 -7.26
N LYS A 54 -15.27 11.66 -7.71
CA LYS A 54 -16.14 12.70 -7.14
C LYS A 54 -17.63 12.34 -7.15
N SER A 55 -18.07 11.52 -8.12
CA SER A 55 -19.45 11.01 -8.21
C SER A 55 -19.72 9.76 -7.37
N GLY A 56 -18.75 9.29 -6.57
CA GLY A 56 -18.90 8.15 -5.68
C GLY A 56 -18.72 6.78 -6.36
N VAL A 57 -18.16 6.72 -7.57
CA VAL A 57 -17.87 5.44 -8.24
C VAL A 57 -16.63 4.82 -7.59
N PRO A 58 -16.73 3.66 -6.92
CA PRO A 58 -15.62 3.10 -6.16
C PRO A 58 -14.60 2.41 -7.07
N SER A 59 -13.36 2.34 -6.61
CA SER A 59 -12.36 1.41 -7.13
C SER A 59 -11.40 0.93 -6.03
N VAL A 60 -10.93 -0.31 -6.16
CA VAL A 60 -10.14 -1.00 -5.13
C VAL A 60 -8.90 -1.62 -5.75
N ARG A 61 -7.78 -1.59 -5.01
CA ARG A 61 -6.51 -2.25 -5.35
C ARG A 61 -5.67 -2.46 -4.11
N TYR A 62 -4.67 -3.33 -4.18
CA TYR A 62 -3.67 -3.45 -3.12
C TYR A 62 -2.63 -2.32 -3.20
N VAL A 63 -2.23 -1.84 -2.02
CA VAL A 63 -1.06 -1.00 -1.78
C VAL A 63 -0.32 -1.55 -0.56
N LEU A 64 0.90 -1.09 -0.31
CA LEU A 64 1.71 -1.54 0.82
C LEU A 64 1.81 -0.45 1.87
N LEU A 65 1.56 -0.81 3.13
CA LEU A 65 1.90 0.03 4.27
C LEU A 65 3.42 0.19 4.34
N LYS A 66 3.87 1.45 4.42
CA LYS A 66 5.29 1.85 4.50
C LYS A 66 5.65 2.63 5.74
N GLY A 67 4.65 3.12 6.49
CA GLY A 67 4.85 3.83 7.74
C GLY A 67 3.56 3.97 8.52
N LEU A 68 3.69 4.16 9.83
CA LEU A 68 2.60 4.49 10.73
C LEU A 68 3.14 5.42 11.81
N ASP A 69 2.68 6.67 11.80
CA ASP A 69 3.03 7.68 12.80
C ASP A 69 1.78 8.43 13.31
N GLU A 70 1.96 9.57 13.97
CA GLU A 70 0.87 10.40 14.49
C GLU A 70 -0.09 10.92 13.40
N ARG A 71 0.33 10.95 12.14
CA ARG A 71 -0.48 11.36 10.98
C ARG A 71 -1.30 10.21 10.41
N GLY A 72 -0.97 8.97 10.77
CA GLY A 72 -1.70 7.78 10.38
C GLY A 72 -0.89 6.84 9.47
N PHE A 73 -1.59 6.18 8.55
CA PHE A 73 -1.05 5.09 7.73
C PHE A 73 -0.46 5.61 6.42
N HIS A 74 0.79 5.28 6.14
CA HIS A 74 1.51 5.79 4.97
C HIS A 74 1.66 4.72 3.88
N PHE A 75 1.45 5.14 2.64
CA PHE A 75 1.82 4.38 1.44
C PHE A 75 2.30 5.37 0.37
N TYR A 76 2.98 4.86 -0.64
CA TYR A 76 3.52 5.67 -1.74
C TYR A 76 2.95 5.17 -3.06
N THR A 77 2.67 6.09 -3.99
CA THR A 77 2.03 5.78 -5.27
C THR A 77 2.36 6.86 -6.29
N ASN A 78 2.22 6.55 -7.57
CA ASN A 78 2.31 7.55 -8.62
C ASN A 78 1.09 8.51 -8.59
N TYR A 79 1.35 9.83 -8.61
CA TYR A 79 0.37 10.93 -8.58
C TYR A 79 -0.53 11.01 -9.82
N GLU A 80 -0.12 10.44 -10.95
CA GLU A 80 -0.91 10.40 -12.18
C GLU A 80 -1.82 9.17 -12.28
N SER A 81 -1.67 8.23 -11.33
CA SER A 81 -2.49 7.02 -11.29
C SER A 81 -3.96 7.31 -10.99
N ARG A 82 -4.84 6.38 -11.38
CA ARG A 82 -6.29 6.50 -11.11
C ARG A 82 -6.60 6.79 -9.64
N LYS A 83 -5.96 6.06 -8.72
CA LYS A 83 -6.20 6.22 -7.27
C LYS A 83 -5.77 7.59 -6.76
N ALA A 84 -4.68 8.14 -7.29
CA ALA A 84 -4.18 9.45 -6.89
C ALA A 84 -5.10 10.57 -7.38
N LYS A 85 -5.54 10.48 -8.65
CA LYS A 85 -6.56 11.39 -9.20
C LYS A 85 -7.87 11.34 -8.41
N GLU A 86 -8.36 10.13 -8.09
CA GLU A 86 -9.54 9.95 -7.25
C GLU A 86 -9.35 10.56 -5.85
N MET A 87 -8.23 10.34 -5.17
CA MET A 87 -7.95 10.94 -3.84
C MET A 87 -7.79 12.46 -3.87
N LEU A 88 -7.33 13.04 -4.99
CA LEU A 88 -7.24 14.49 -5.15
C LEU A 88 -8.64 15.13 -5.28
N GLU A 89 -9.58 14.44 -5.93
CA GLU A 89 -10.94 14.93 -6.12
C GLU A 89 -11.88 14.57 -4.95
N ASN A 90 -11.66 13.42 -4.32
CA ASN A 90 -12.39 12.89 -3.17
C ASN A 90 -11.42 12.19 -2.20
N PRO A 91 -10.99 12.86 -1.12
CA PRO A 91 -9.95 12.35 -0.25
C PRO A 91 -10.45 11.28 0.73
N CYS A 92 -11.76 10.98 0.78
CA CYS A 92 -12.30 9.93 1.63
C CYS A 92 -11.88 8.54 1.11
N VAL A 93 -11.20 7.77 1.94
CA VAL A 93 -10.65 6.45 1.61
C VAL A 93 -10.98 5.40 2.66
N GLY A 94 -10.99 4.14 2.23
CA GLY A 94 -11.05 2.98 3.10
C GLY A 94 -9.85 2.07 2.87
N LEU A 95 -9.31 1.49 3.94
CA LEU A 95 -8.22 0.52 3.91
C LEU A 95 -8.65 -0.75 4.63
N VAL A 96 -8.30 -1.91 4.07
CA VAL A 96 -8.52 -3.21 4.70
C VAL A 96 -7.25 -4.04 4.71
N PHE A 97 -6.83 -4.47 5.90
CA PHE A 97 -5.91 -5.58 6.08
C PHE A 97 -6.71 -6.85 6.25
N TYR A 98 -6.29 -7.93 5.59
CA TYR A 98 -6.85 -9.25 5.81
C TYR A 98 -5.74 -10.28 5.93
N TRP A 99 -5.59 -10.86 7.12
CA TRP A 99 -4.64 -11.92 7.40
C TRP A 99 -5.43 -13.20 7.63
N GLU A 100 -5.72 -13.90 6.53
CA GLU A 100 -6.50 -15.14 6.52
C GLU A 100 -6.01 -16.18 7.55
N PRO A 101 -4.69 -16.47 7.67
CA PRO A 101 -4.20 -17.45 8.65
C PRO A 101 -4.49 -17.06 10.10
N LEU A 102 -4.59 -15.75 10.37
CA LEU A 102 -4.93 -15.21 11.68
C LEU A 102 -6.44 -14.94 11.84
N LYS A 103 -7.23 -15.21 10.79
CA LYS A 103 -8.68 -14.98 10.72
C LYS A 103 -9.06 -13.57 11.15
N ARG A 104 -8.22 -12.60 10.77
CA ARG A 104 -8.28 -11.22 11.27
C ARG A 104 -8.39 -10.26 10.11
N GLN A 105 -9.32 -9.32 10.26
CA GLN A 105 -9.50 -8.18 9.36
C GLN A 105 -9.40 -6.90 10.17
N ILE A 106 -8.74 -5.89 9.61
CA ILE A 106 -8.70 -4.55 10.17
C ILE A 106 -9.19 -3.59 9.10
N ARG A 107 -10.17 -2.76 9.47
CA ARG A 107 -10.71 -1.70 8.62
C ARG A 107 -10.29 -0.34 9.17
N ILE A 108 -9.82 0.52 8.28
CA ILE A 108 -9.45 1.90 8.58
C ILE A 108 -10.17 2.78 7.57
N GLU A 109 -10.78 3.85 8.05
CA GLU A 109 -11.50 4.82 7.22
C GLU A 109 -10.97 6.21 7.59
N GLY A 110 -10.78 7.07 6.59
CA GLY A 110 -10.20 8.38 6.83
C GLY A 110 -10.04 9.23 5.57
N VAL A 111 -9.27 10.30 5.73
CA VAL A 111 -8.98 11.28 4.68
C VAL A 111 -7.52 11.15 4.27
N ALA A 112 -7.26 10.90 2.98
CA ALA A 112 -5.91 10.86 2.43
C ALA A 112 -5.36 12.28 2.21
N SER A 113 -4.11 12.51 2.62
CA SER A 113 -3.37 13.74 2.37
C SER A 113 -1.96 13.43 1.89
N LYS A 114 -1.32 14.38 1.20
CA LYS A 114 0.07 14.19 0.73
C LYS A 114 1.04 14.32 1.89
N LEU A 115 2.01 13.42 1.94
CA LEU A 115 3.17 13.57 2.82
C LEU A 115 4.07 14.73 2.35
N PRO A 116 4.86 15.34 3.25
CA PRO A 116 5.90 16.28 2.86
C PRO A 116 6.89 15.66 1.86
N THR A 117 7.41 16.46 0.94
CA THR A 117 8.30 16.01 -0.15
C THR A 117 9.51 15.21 0.35
N GLU A 118 10.06 15.59 1.50
CA GLU A 118 11.20 14.92 2.16
C GLU A 118 10.94 13.43 2.43
N TYR A 119 9.68 13.06 2.74
CA TYR A 119 9.30 11.65 2.94
C TYR A 119 9.35 10.87 1.64
N ASN A 120 9.03 11.52 0.51
CA ASN A 120 9.05 10.91 -0.81
C ASN A 120 10.49 10.69 -1.26
N ASP A 121 11.35 11.70 -1.10
CA ASP A 121 12.76 11.60 -1.48
C ASP A 121 13.47 10.52 -0.65
N LYS A 122 13.30 10.56 0.68
CA LYS A 122 13.88 9.56 1.59
C LYS A 122 13.42 8.14 1.25
N TYR A 123 12.11 7.92 1.06
CA TYR A 123 11.61 6.59 0.75
C TYR A 123 12.02 6.15 -0.66
N PHE A 124 11.98 7.02 -1.66
CA PHE A 124 12.39 6.69 -3.02
C PHE A 124 13.85 6.23 -3.08
N SER A 125 14.78 6.98 -2.49
CA SER A 125 16.22 6.64 -2.48
C SER A 125 16.51 5.33 -1.74
N SER A 126 15.68 4.94 -0.75
CA SER A 126 15.81 3.65 -0.05
C SER A 126 15.38 2.43 -0.89
N ARG A 127 14.69 2.63 -2.02
CA ARG A 127 14.18 1.52 -2.84
C ARG A 127 15.33 0.88 -3.65
N PRO A 128 15.26 -0.43 -3.91
CA PRO A 128 16.20 -1.10 -4.81
C PRO A 128 16.31 -0.34 -6.14
N ARG A 129 17.51 -0.25 -6.73
CA ARG A 129 17.75 0.51 -7.96
C ARG A 129 16.75 0.18 -9.08
N GLN A 130 16.49 -1.11 -9.30
CA GLN A 130 15.53 -1.56 -10.31
C GLN A 130 14.10 -1.07 -10.04
N SER A 131 13.69 -0.95 -8.77
CA SER A 131 12.40 -0.39 -8.37
C SER A 131 12.32 1.13 -8.58
N ARG A 132 13.45 1.84 -8.47
CA ARG A 132 13.54 3.27 -8.80
C ARG A 132 13.39 3.48 -10.31
N ILE A 133 14.09 2.68 -11.11
CA ILE A 133 14.02 2.74 -12.59
C ILE A 133 12.63 2.41 -13.10
N SER A 134 12.02 1.31 -12.66
CA SER A 134 10.69 0.91 -13.14
C SER A 134 9.60 1.92 -12.77
N ALA A 135 9.76 2.63 -11.65
CA ALA A 135 8.87 3.71 -11.26
C ALA A 135 8.96 4.93 -12.19
N THR A 136 10.12 5.16 -12.81
CA THR A 136 10.32 6.22 -13.82
C THR A 136 9.76 5.83 -15.19
N VAL A 137 9.78 4.54 -15.56
CA VAL A 137 9.21 4.05 -16.83
C VAL A 137 7.68 4.07 -16.84
N SER A 138 7.06 3.72 -15.70
CA SER A 138 5.64 3.41 -15.67
C SER A 138 4.75 4.65 -15.54
N CYS A 139 4.04 5.00 -16.63
CA CYS A 139 2.85 5.87 -16.59
C CYS A 139 1.68 5.10 -15.96
N GLN A 140 1.70 4.91 -14.63
CA GLN A 140 0.84 3.97 -13.92
C GLN A 140 -0.65 4.18 -14.25
N SER A 141 -1.34 3.11 -14.67
CA SER A 141 -2.76 3.08 -15.08
C SER A 141 -3.07 3.64 -16.48
N GLN A 142 -2.07 3.97 -17.29
CA GLN A 142 -2.27 4.30 -18.71
C GLN A 142 -2.17 3.04 -19.59
N PRO A 143 -2.92 2.96 -20.70
CA PRO A 143 -2.72 1.94 -21.71
C PRO A 143 -1.28 1.97 -22.25
N ILE A 144 -0.70 0.80 -22.47
CA ILE A 144 0.60 0.63 -23.12
C ILE A 144 0.41 -0.19 -24.41
N PRO A 145 1.27 0.01 -25.42
CA PRO A 145 1.14 -0.73 -26.68
C PRO A 145 1.30 -2.25 -26.50
N ASN A 146 2.31 -2.66 -25.74
CA ASN A 146 2.67 -4.07 -25.51
C ASN A 146 3.68 -4.18 -24.35
N ARG A 147 4.17 -5.40 -24.08
CA ARG A 147 5.14 -5.67 -23.02
C ARG A 147 6.53 -5.14 -23.39
N GLU A 148 6.94 -5.31 -24.64
CA GLU A 148 8.25 -4.92 -25.17
C GLU A 148 8.51 -3.43 -24.96
N PHE A 149 7.49 -2.59 -25.10
CA PHE A 149 7.57 -1.16 -24.80
C PHE A 149 8.11 -0.85 -23.39
N LEU A 150 7.71 -1.61 -22.37
CA LEU A 150 8.21 -1.42 -21.01
C LEU A 150 9.65 -1.92 -20.84
N ASP A 151 9.99 -3.03 -21.51
CA ASP A 151 11.32 -3.62 -21.44
C ASP A 151 12.36 -2.71 -22.11
N ASP A 152 12.03 -2.17 -23.29
CA ASP A 152 12.86 -1.21 -24.01
C ASP A 152 13.10 0.07 -23.19
N LYS A 153 12.04 0.60 -22.57
CA LYS A 153 12.15 1.79 -21.71
C LYS A 153 12.95 1.54 -20.44
N CYS A 154 12.82 0.36 -19.83
CA CYS A 154 13.67 -0.02 -18.69
C CYS A 154 15.14 -0.08 -19.12
N ALA A 155 15.46 -0.73 -20.24
CA ALA A 155 16.82 -0.83 -20.75
C ALA A 155 17.42 0.54 -21.10
N GLU A 156 16.64 1.43 -21.70
CA GLU A 156 17.03 2.82 -21.99
C GLU A 156 17.43 3.56 -20.71
N LEU A 157 16.60 3.51 -19.67
CA LEU A 157 16.89 4.16 -18.39
C LEU A 157 18.03 3.50 -17.62
N GLU A 158 18.16 2.17 -17.69
CA GLU A 158 19.29 1.46 -17.09
C GLU A 158 20.61 1.91 -17.69
N LYS A 159 20.66 2.11 -19.01
CA LYS A 159 21.82 2.65 -19.72
C LYS A 159 22.06 4.13 -19.41
N LEU A 160 21.00 4.94 -19.34
CA LEU A 160 21.08 6.36 -19.00
C LEU A 160 21.65 6.58 -17.60
N TYR A 161 21.20 5.78 -16.62
CA TYR A 161 21.61 5.89 -15.22
C TYR A 161 22.72 4.91 -14.84
N LYS A 162 23.47 4.36 -15.80
CA LYS A 162 24.47 3.31 -15.53
C LYS A 162 25.54 3.73 -14.51
N ASP A 163 25.98 4.99 -14.57
CA ASP A 163 27.00 5.58 -13.70
C ASP A 163 26.39 6.49 -12.61
N ILE A 164 25.05 6.47 -12.49
CA ILE A 164 24.30 7.27 -11.52
C ILE A 164 23.78 6.35 -10.43
N GLU A 165 24.41 6.42 -9.25
CA GLU A 165 24.03 5.62 -8.09
C GLU A 165 22.67 6.05 -7.54
N ASP A 166 22.44 7.37 -7.46
CA ASP A 166 21.17 7.94 -7.01
C ASP A 166 20.28 8.34 -8.19
N VAL A 167 19.51 7.39 -8.68
CA VAL A 167 18.50 7.63 -9.72
C VAL A 167 17.53 8.70 -9.21
N PRO A 168 17.29 9.81 -9.94
CA PRO A 168 16.41 10.87 -9.49
C PRO A 168 14.96 10.38 -9.39
N ARG A 169 14.25 10.85 -8.35
CA ARG A 169 12.82 10.58 -8.20
C ARG A 169 12.04 11.32 -9.30
N PRO A 170 11.17 10.65 -10.07
CA PRO A 170 10.33 11.33 -11.03
C PRO A 170 9.27 12.17 -10.30
N SER A 171 8.91 13.33 -10.87
CA SER A 171 8.02 14.32 -10.22
C SER A 171 6.62 13.79 -9.95
N ASN A 172 6.18 12.78 -10.71
CA ASN A 172 4.89 12.12 -10.56
C ASN A 172 4.91 10.95 -9.56
N TRP A 173 5.98 10.72 -8.80
CA TRP A 173 6.04 9.70 -7.76
C TRP A 173 5.78 10.27 -6.36
#